data_AF-A0AAD8EZH1-F1
#
_entry.id   AF-A0AAD8EZH1-F1
#
_cell.length_a   1.000
_cell.length_b   1.000
_cell.length_c   1.000
_cell.angle_alpha   90.00
_cell.angle_beta   90.00
_cell.angle_gamma   90.00
#
_symmetry.space_group_name_H-M   'P 1'
#
loop_
_entity.id
_entity.type
_entity.pdbx_description
1 polymer ?
#
loop_
_entity_poly.entity_id
_entity_poly.type
_entity_poly.pdbx_seq_one_letter_code
_entity_poly.pdbx_strand_id
1 'polypeptide(L)'
;MSLKLSALVLFVVAIVVVNSLSLKKRAAATCAPGQFTCTNGVCLKNAYVCDTEDDCGDNSDEVGCPTDCSGNHQFKCANNRCIPHEFWCDGDDDCGDKSDEAHCPH
;
A
#
# COMPACT_ATOMS: atom_id res chain seq x y z
N MET A 1 -15.55 -20.62 -55.17
CA MET A 1 -16.37 -20.07 -54.06
C MET A 1 -15.62 -20.21 -52.72
N SER A 2 -14.31 -19.85 -52.67
CA SER A 2 -13.42 -20.30 -51.58
C SER A 2 -12.56 -19.20 -50.94
N LEU A 3 -12.62 -17.95 -51.43
CA LEU A 3 -11.84 -16.83 -50.87
C LEU A 3 -12.61 -16.01 -49.81
N LYS A 4 -13.95 -16.07 -49.78
CA LYS A 4 -14.76 -15.33 -48.79
C LYS A 4 -14.78 -15.97 -47.40
N LEU A 5 -14.53 -17.29 -47.33
CA LEU A 5 -14.51 -18.03 -46.06
C LEU A 5 -13.22 -17.78 -45.27
N SER A 6 -12.08 -17.57 -45.96
CA SER A 6 -10.78 -17.30 -45.33
C SER A 6 -10.72 -15.95 -44.62
N ALA A 7 -11.26 -14.89 -45.25
CA ALA A 7 -11.28 -13.55 -44.65
C ALA A 7 -12.13 -13.51 -43.37
N LEU A 8 -13.31 -14.15 -43.37
CA LEU A 8 -14.17 -14.22 -42.19
C LEU A 8 -13.50 -15.02 -41.05
N VAL A 9 -12.82 -16.12 -41.38
CA VAL A 9 -12.08 -16.93 -40.39
C VAL A 9 -10.91 -16.14 -39.81
N LEU A 10 -10.13 -15.41 -40.62
CA LEU A 10 -9.05 -14.56 -40.13
C LEU A 10 -9.57 -13.39 -39.28
N PHE A 11 -10.71 -12.80 -39.63
CA PHE A 11 -11.36 -11.78 -38.81
C PHE A 11 -11.83 -12.34 -37.48
N VAL A 12 -12.46 -13.51 -37.46
CA VAL A 12 -12.92 -14.16 -36.22
C VAL A 12 -11.74 -14.59 -35.37
N VAL A 13 -10.68 -15.15 -35.96
CA VAL A 13 -9.43 -15.50 -35.25
C VAL A 13 -8.76 -14.24 -34.72
N ALA A 14 -8.66 -13.17 -35.50
CA ALA A 14 -8.13 -11.90 -35.05
C ALA A 14 -8.97 -11.34 -33.90
N ILE A 15 -10.31 -11.36 -33.98
CA ILE A 15 -11.23 -10.95 -32.91
C ILE A 15 -11.02 -11.82 -31.66
N VAL A 16 -10.97 -13.13 -31.78
CA VAL A 16 -10.76 -14.05 -30.64
C VAL A 16 -9.37 -13.85 -30.02
N VAL A 17 -8.34 -13.63 -30.83
CA VAL A 17 -6.96 -13.38 -30.39
C VAL A 17 -6.83 -12.01 -29.73
N VAL A 18 -7.39 -10.93 -30.30
CA VAL A 18 -7.38 -9.60 -29.66
C VAL A 18 -8.22 -9.57 -28.39
N ASN A 19 -9.34 -10.31 -28.33
CA ASN A 19 -10.13 -10.47 -27.10
C ASN A 19 -9.36 -11.29 -26.04
N SER A 20 -8.60 -12.31 -26.44
CA SER A 20 -7.76 -13.12 -25.52
C SER A 20 -6.50 -12.41 -25.04
N LEU A 21 -5.98 -11.45 -25.82
CA LEU A 21 -4.87 -10.57 -25.45
C LEU A 21 -5.30 -9.45 -24.49
N SER A 22 -6.57 -9.05 -24.51
CA SER A 22 -7.10 -7.93 -23.71
C SER A 22 -7.56 -8.30 -22.28
N LEU A 23 -7.66 -9.60 -21.94
CA LEU A 23 -8.02 -10.05 -20.58
C LEU A 23 -6.84 -10.45 -19.70
N LYS A 24 -5.59 -10.33 -20.19
CA LYS A 24 -4.42 -10.34 -19.30
C LYS A 24 -4.13 -8.93 -18.80
N LYS A 25 -5.17 -8.23 -18.32
CA LYS A 25 -4.97 -7.07 -17.46
C LYS A 25 -4.38 -7.66 -16.18
N ARG A 26 -3.06 -7.59 -16.04
CA ARG A 26 -2.41 -7.88 -14.76
C ARG A 26 -3.21 -7.08 -13.74
N ALA A 27 -3.90 -7.76 -12.84
CA ALA A 27 -4.37 -7.10 -11.64
C ALA A 27 -3.12 -6.40 -11.11
N ALA A 28 -3.17 -5.07 -10.98
CA ALA A 28 -2.25 -4.43 -10.06
C ALA A 28 -2.32 -5.30 -8.80
N ALA A 29 -1.17 -5.77 -8.32
CA ALA A 29 -1.12 -6.51 -7.06
C ALA A 29 -1.47 -5.51 -5.96
N THR A 30 -2.73 -5.11 -5.91
CA THR A 30 -3.28 -4.26 -4.89
C THR A 30 -3.42 -5.19 -3.71
N CYS A 31 -2.64 -4.93 -2.67
CA CYS A 31 -2.72 -5.67 -1.42
C CYS A 31 -4.16 -5.67 -0.88
N ALA A 32 -4.43 -6.50 0.13
CA ALA A 32 -5.76 -6.55 0.73
C ALA A 32 -6.19 -5.15 1.22
N PRO A 33 -7.49 -4.84 1.32
CA PRO A 33 -7.95 -3.57 1.86
C PRO A 33 -7.32 -3.30 3.23
N GLY A 34 -6.70 -2.12 3.40
CA GLY A 34 -6.00 -1.74 4.64
C GLY A 34 -4.54 -2.22 4.74
N GLN A 35 -3.97 -2.76 3.66
CA GLN A 35 -2.53 -3.04 3.56
C GLN A 35 -1.84 -1.99 2.68
N PHE A 36 -0.59 -1.71 3.04
CA PHE A 36 0.31 -0.91 2.22
C PHE A 36 0.98 -1.78 1.16
N THR A 37 1.16 -1.23 -0.04
CA THR A 37 1.81 -1.93 -1.16
C THR A 37 3.15 -1.27 -1.43
N CYS A 38 4.24 -2.01 -1.16
CA CYS A 38 5.60 -1.60 -1.46
C CYS A 38 5.84 -1.44 -2.97
N THR A 39 6.89 -0.73 -3.36
CA THR A 39 7.26 -0.53 -4.77
C THR A 39 7.65 -1.85 -5.44
N ASN A 40 8.31 -2.76 -4.70
CA ASN A 40 8.60 -4.12 -5.14
C ASN A 40 7.39 -5.08 -5.12
N GLY A 41 6.22 -4.62 -4.67
CA GLY A 41 4.98 -5.39 -4.61
C GLY A 41 4.78 -6.24 -3.34
N VAL A 42 5.65 -6.10 -2.33
CA VAL A 42 5.43 -6.64 -0.98
C VAL A 42 4.24 -5.94 -0.32
N CYS A 43 3.49 -6.70 0.49
CA CYS A 43 2.33 -6.19 1.21
C CYS A 43 2.62 -6.11 2.71
N LEU A 44 2.46 -4.93 3.28
CA LEU A 44 2.68 -4.67 4.69
C LEU A 44 1.40 -4.24 5.40
N LYS A 45 1.36 -4.43 6.71
CA LYS A 45 0.35 -3.78 7.56
C LYS A 45 0.74 -2.32 7.74
N ASN A 46 -0.24 -1.44 7.92
CA ASN A 46 0.01 -0.03 8.20
C ASN A 46 0.92 0.24 9.42
N ALA A 47 1.05 -0.71 10.34
CA ALA A 47 1.94 -0.57 11.50
C ALA A 47 3.44 -0.54 11.12
N TYR A 48 3.79 -1.17 9.99
CA TYR A 48 5.13 -1.32 9.40
C TYR A 48 5.40 -0.28 8.30
N VAL A 49 4.69 0.84 8.34
CA VAL A 49 4.86 1.92 7.38
C VAL A 49 5.25 3.14 8.18
N CYS A 50 6.40 3.73 7.85
CA CYS A 50 6.97 4.83 8.59
C CYS A 50 7.26 4.45 10.05
N ASP A 51 7.84 3.27 10.26
CA ASP A 51 8.22 2.75 11.57
C ASP A 51 9.73 2.71 11.80
N THR A 52 10.50 3.29 10.87
CA THR A 52 11.96 3.40 10.84
C THR A 52 12.70 2.11 10.47
N GLU A 53 11.98 1.03 10.14
CA GLU A 53 12.56 -0.22 9.65
C GLU A 53 12.26 -0.42 8.15
N ASP A 54 13.17 -1.08 7.41
CA ASP A 54 12.95 -1.44 6.01
C ASP A 54 12.26 -2.81 5.93
N ASP A 55 10.93 -2.82 6.10
CA ASP A 55 10.09 -4.02 6.00
C ASP A 55 9.79 -4.39 4.54
N CYS A 56 9.82 -3.41 3.64
CA CYS A 56 9.67 -3.67 2.21
C CYS A 56 10.91 -4.37 1.61
N GLY A 57 12.11 -4.15 2.17
CA GLY A 57 13.40 -4.56 1.60
C GLY A 57 13.87 -3.70 0.42
N ASP A 58 13.11 -2.66 0.07
CA ASP A 58 13.45 -1.61 -0.89
C ASP A 58 13.23 -0.20 -0.32
N ASN A 59 13.00 -0.11 1.00
CA ASN A 59 12.78 1.11 1.78
C ASN A 59 11.58 1.95 1.29
N SER A 60 10.62 1.34 0.59
CA SER A 60 9.49 2.05 0.01
C SER A 60 8.34 2.36 1.00
N ASP A 61 8.32 1.68 2.13
CA ASP A 61 7.56 1.93 3.36
C ASP A 61 8.04 3.16 4.13
N GLU A 62 9.34 3.44 4.09
CA GLU A 62 9.97 4.52 4.88
C GLU A 62 10.17 5.83 4.10
N VAL A 63 9.62 5.94 2.89
CA VAL A 63 9.72 7.14 2.05
C VAL A 63 8.42 7.92 1.97
N GLY A 64 8.51 9.25 2.05
CA GLY A 64 7.34 10.12 1.96
C GLY A 64 6.44 10.09 3.20
N CYS A 65 6.99 9.66 4.33
CA CYS A 65 6.29 9.63 5.60
C CYS A 65 5.76 11.02 5.98
N PRO A 66 4.51 11.12 6.47
CA PRO A 66 3.94 12.39 6.89
C PRO A 66 4.81 13.02 7.97
N THR A 67 5.38 14.19 7.70
CA THR A 67 6.08 14.98 8.73
C THR A 67 5.12 15.67 9.67
N ASP A 68 3.89 15.90 9.19
CA ASP A 68 2.81 16.53 9.91
C ASP A 68 1.68 15.51 10.06
N CYS A 69 1.39 15.12 11.31
CA CYS A 69 0.26 14.29 11.69
C CYS A 69 -1.05 15.05 11.47
N SER A 70 -1.36 15.37 10.21
CA SER A 70 -2.46 16.25 9.79
C SER A 70 -3.84 15.59 9.88
N GLY A 71 -3.92 14.39 10.45
CA GLY A 71 -5.18 13.78 10.84
C GLY A 71 -5.76 14.53 12.04
N ASN A 72 -7.05 14.86 11.99
CA ASN A 72 -7.75 15.32 13.18
C ASN A 72 -7.63 14.21 14.25
N HIS A 73 -6.91 14.50 15.33
CA HIS A 73 -6.65 13.61 16.47
C HIS A 73 -5.50 12.60 16.30
N GLN A 74 -4.36 13.02 15.74
CA GLN A 74 -3.12 12.25 15.80
C GLN A 74 -2.09 12.93 16.73
N PHE A 75 -1.36 12.14 17.50
CA PHE A 75 -0.20 12.55 18.28
C PHE A 75 1.07 12.26 17.47
N LYS A 76 2.03 13.20 17.49
CA LYS A 76 3.32 13.06 16.81
C LYS A 76 4.37 12.57 17.80
N CYS A 77 4.86 11.37 17.57
CA CYS A 77 5.96 10.75 18.31
C CYS A 77 7.29 11.51 18.06
N ALA A 78 8.28 11.30 18.94
CA ALA A 78 9.61 11.91 18.81
C ALA A 78 10.38 11.39 17.59
N ASN A 79 10.17 10.13 17.20
CA ASN A 79 10.64 9.53 15.95
C ASN A 79 9.88 10.00 14.68
N ASN A 80 8.96 10.96 14.79
CA ASN A 80 8.08 11.45 13.71
C ASN A 80 7.00 10.47 13.23
N ARG A 81 6.81 9.33 13.91
CA ARG A 81 5.64 8.49 13.72
C ARG A 81 4.39 9.23 14.17
N CYS A 82 3.26 8.92 13.55
CA CYS A 82 1.95 9.45 13.93
C CYS A 82 1.09 8.32 14.46
N ILE A 83 0.64 8.45 15.71
CA ILE A 83 -0.32 7.53 16.32
C ILE A 83 -1.66 8.25 16.54
N PRO A 84 -2.79 7.54 16.59
CA PRO A 84 -4.03 8.07 17.12
C PRO A 84 -3.83 8.72 18.50
N HIS A 85 -4.46 9.87 18.75
CA HIS A 85 -4.39 10.53 20.06
C HIS A 85 -4.99 9.69 21.20
N GLU A 86 -5.80 8.68 20.89
CA GLU A 86 -6.30 7.72 21.88
C GLU A 86 -5.20 6.82 22.47
N PHE A 87 -4.07 6.67 21.77
CA PHE A 87 -2.88 5.94 22.21
C PHE A 87 -1.83 6.85 22.85
N TRP A 88 -2.17 8.13 23.10
CA TRP A 88 -1.30 8.99 23.88
C TRP A 88 -1.61 8.79 25.36
N CYS A 89 -0.63 8.32 26.14
CA CYS A 89 -0.76 8.09 27.58
C CYS A 89 -1.78 7.01 27.96
N ASP A 90 -1.88 5.95 27.16
CA ASP A 90 -2.78 4.83 27.41
C ASP A 90 -2.09 3.64 28.12
N GLY A 91 -0.76 3.71 28.26
CA GLY A 91 0.06 2.73 28.97
C GLY A 91 0.78 1.72 28.07
N ASP A 92 0.57 1.76 26.75
CA ASP A 92 1.27 0.93 25.76
C ASP A 92 2.29 1.77 24.95
N ASP A 93 3.25 1.10 24.30
CA ASP A 93 4.28 1.75 23.48
C ASP A 93 3.86 1.67 22.00
N ASP A 94 3.07 2.64 21.56
CA ASP A 94 2.54 2.73 20.20
C ASP A 94 3.46 3.49 19.25
N CYS A 95 4.26 4.40 19.81
CA CYS A 95 5.29 5.10 19.06
C CYS A 95 6.50 4.22 18.70
N GLY A 96 6.77 3.15 19.46
CA GLY A 96 7.96 2.28 19.33
C GLY A 96 9.24 2.89 19.92
N ASP A 97 9.20 4.17 20.28
CA ASP A 97 10.24 4.89 21.01
C ASP A 97 9.78 5.38 22.40
N LYS A 98 8.58 4.97 22.85
CA LYS A 98 7.91 5.38 24.10
C LYS A 98 7.69 6.87 24.28
N SER A 99 7.72 7.64 23.20
CA SER A 99 7.56 9.10 23.29
C SER A 99 6.13 9.55 23.59
N ASP A 100 5.15 8.71 23.30
CA ASP A 100 3.75 8.79 23.74
C ASP A 100 3.60 8.70 25.26
N GLU A 101 4.34 7.81 25.92
CA GLU A 101 4.23 7.58 27.37
C GLU A 101 5.19 8.44 28.23
N ALA A 102 6.11 9.16 27.59
CA ALA A 102 7.19 9.87 28.30
C ALA A 102 6.78 11.21 28.94
N HIS A 103 5.65 11.81 28.55
CA HIS A 103 5.25 13.16 28.99
C HIS A 103 3.76 13.29 29.31
N CYS A 104 3.24 12.32 30.05
CA CYS A 104 1.83 12.24 30.40
C CYS A 104 1.43 13.18 31.55
N PRO A 105 0.30 13.91 31.43
CA PRO A 105 -0.27 14.64 32.56
C PRO A 105 -0.81 13.65 33.61
N HIS A 106 -0.40 13.84 34.88
CA HIS A 106 -0.85 13.07 36.04
C HIS A 106 -2.16 13.61 36.64
#